data_AF-A0ABD0RAS7-F1
#
_entry.id   AF-A0ABD0RAS7-F1
#
_cell.length_a   1.000
_cell.length_b   1.000
_cell.length_c   1.000
_cell.angle_alpha   90.00
_cell.angle_beta   90.00
_cell.angle_gamma   90.00
#
_symmetry.space_group_name_H-M   'P 1'
#
loop_
_entity.id
_entity.type
_entity.pdbx_description
1 polymer ?
#
loop_
_entity_poly.entity_id
_entity_poly.type
_entity_poly.pdbx_seq_one_letter_code
_entity_poly.pdbx_strand_id
1 'polypeptide(L)'
;MPEQTVRYVTELTECIKVKSSDEDADNSSEFVKFFPSFIWAVRDFTLELKIDDKDVTEDEYLEFALKLKDGLSKSVVDYNLPRECIQTFFPSRKCFTFPFPAAPENMSCLESLDVAAISSEFLRVTDHFCKFVFDDSSVKRLKDGYTVTGRVLGHLAKTYVDTISSGSVPCLENAVIAMAMIENEAAVKVGLQVYQSGMEKLKESFPLELKEVSSKHQDLSSTATQAFMKRSFRDTDG
;
A
#
# COMPACT_ATOMS: atom_id res chain seq x y z
N MET A 1 -20.64 6.95 -10.73
CA MET A 1 -19.34 7.51 -10.31
C MET A 1 -19.20 8.91 -10.89
N PRO A 2 -18.76 9.91 -10.12
CA PRO A 2 -18.42 11.23 -10.66
C PRO A 2 -17.28 11.12 -11.68
N GLU A 3 -17.39 11.79 -12.83
CA GLU A 3 -16.41 11.69 -13.94
C GLU A 3 -14.98 12.07 -13.54
N GLN A 4 -14.81 13.03 -12.62
CA GLN A 4 -13.50 13.48 -12.16
C GLN A 4 -12.75 12.43 -11.31
N THR A 5 -13.46 11.63 -10.51
CA THR A 5 -12.83 10.63 -9.63
C THR A 5 -12.29 9.44 -10.41
N VAL A 6 -12.95 9.06 -11.52
CA VAL A 6 -12.54 7.89 -12.32
C VAL A 6 -11.41 8.21 -13.30
N ARG A 7 -11.24 9.48 -13.65
CA ARG A 7 -10.13 9.95 -14.48
C ARG A 7 -8.76 9.75 -13.81
N TYR A 8 -8.68 9.86 -12.47
CA TYR A 8 -7.44 9.57 -11.76
C TYR A 8 -7.01 8.12 -11.95
N VAL A 9 -7.95 7.18 -11.98
CA VAL A 9 -7.63 5.76 -12.13
C VAL A 9 -7.08 5.46 -13.52
N THR A 10 -7.58 6.15 -14.57
CA THR A 10 -7.05 6.02 -15.93
C THR A 10 -5.66 6.62 -16.09
N GLU A 11 -5.34 7.67 -15.32
CA GLU A 11 -4.05 8.35 -15.34
C GLU A 11 -2.98 7.61 -14.49
N LEU A 12 -3.34 6.57 -13.74
CA LEU A 12 -2.39 5.82 -12.90
C LEU A 12 -1.26 5.17 -13.71
N THR A 13 -1.53 4.75 -14.94
CA THR A 13 -0.51 4.18 -15.86
C THR A 13 0.48 5.24 -16.35
N GLU A 14 0.07 6.50 -16.42
CA GLU A 14 0.93 7.63 -16.77
C GLU A 14 1.72 8.13 -15.55
N CYS A 15 1.13 8.00 -14.37
CA CYS A 15 1.66 8.53 -13.11
C CYS A 15 2.52 7.53 -12.32
N ILE A 16 2.45 6.23 -12.61
CA ILE A 16 3.17 5.18 -11.87
C ILE A 16 3.68 4.10 -12.83
N LYS A 17 4.96 3.76 -12.70
CA LYS A 17 5.55 2.58 -13.35
C LYS A 17 5.68 1.42 -12.36
N VAL A 18 5.37 0.20 -12.80
CA VAL A 18 5.51 -0.99 -11.95
C VAL A 18 6.90 -1.63 -12.08
N LYS A 19 7.46 -1.65 -13.31
CA LYS A 19 8.80 -2.16 -13.62
C LYS A 19 9.64 -1.11 -14.35
N SER A 20 10.96 -1.25 -14.28
CA SER A 20 11.90 -0.38 -14.99
C SER A 20 12.24 -0.85 -16.42
N SER A 21 12.05 -2.14 -16.72
CA SER A 21 12.35 -2.73 -18.03
C SER A 21 11.05 -2.94 -18.83
N ASP A 22 11.06 -2.43 -20.06
CA ASP A 22 10.04 -2.40 -21.12
C ASP A 22 9.23 -1.10 -21.21
N GLU A 23 9.64 -0.27 -22.17
CA GLU A 23 8.92 0.94 -22.60
C GLU A 23 7.68 0.62 -23.45
N ASP A 24 7.48 -0.64 -23.88
CA ASP A 24 6.44 -1.03 -24.86
C ASP A 24 5.54 -2.22 -24.45
N ALA A 25 5.63 -2.74 -23.22
CA ALA A 25 4.74 -3.79 -22.75
C ALA A 25 3.60 -3.20 -21.89
N ASP A 26 2.35 -3.59 -22.18
CA ASP A 26 1.19 -3.29 -21.33
C ASP A 26 1.39 -3.95 -19.95
N ASN A 27 2.00 -3.19 -19.05
CA ASN A 27 2.33 -3.61 -17.70
C ASN A 27 1.09 -3.63 -16.78
N SER A 28 -0.13 -3.35 -17.30
CA SER A 28 -1.41 -3.33 -16.57
C SER A 28 -1.62 -4.57 -15.69
N SER A 29 -1.26 -5.75 -16.21
CA SER A 29 -1.36 -7.03 -15.49
C SER A 29 -0.44 -7.18 -14.28
N GLU A 30 0.64 -6.40 -14.19
CA GLU A 30 1.54 -6.39 -13.03
C GLU A 30 1.05 -5.45 -11.91
N PHE A 31 0.15 -4.50 -12.21
CA PHE A 31 -0.39 -3.56 -11.20
C PHE A 31 -1.11 -4.31 -10.08
N VAL A 32 -1.85 -5.37 -10.41
CA VAL A 32 -2.55 -6.25 -9.46
C VAL A 32 -1.64 -6.74 -8.32
N LYS A 33 -0.35 -6.94 -8.60
CA LYS A 33 0.61 -7.48 -7.61
C LYS A 33 1.02 -6.45 -6.56
N PHE A 34 0.85 -5.16 -6.84
CA PHE A 34 1.29 -4.07 -5.96
C PHE A 34 0.15 -3.23 -5.41
N PHE A 35 -0.98 -3.21 -6.11
CA PHE A 35 -2.12 -2.37 -5.79
C PHE A 35 -2.92 -2.94 -4.62
N PRO A 36 -3.51 -2.06 -3.79
CA PRO A 36 -4.28 -2.47 -2.64
C PRO A 36 -5.63 -3.07 -3.06
N SER A 37 -6.37 -3.63 -2.11
CA SER A 37 -7.81 -3.83 -2.27
C SER A 37 -8.49 -2.47 -2.51
N PHE A 38 -9.49 -2.42 -3.39
CA PHE A 38 -10.27 -1.22 -3.67
C PHE A 38 -11.57 -1.24 -2.87
N ILE A 39 -11.82 -0.20 -2.07
CA ILE A 39 -13.09 -0.05 -1.35
C ILE A 39 -13.79 1.21 -1.85
N TRP A 40 -14.99 1.06 -2.40
CA TRP A 40 -15.83 2.18 -2.79
C TRP A 40 -16.83 2.51 -1.70
N ALA A 41 -16.56 3.60 -0.96
CA ALA A 41 -17.49 4.16 0.01
C ALA A 41 -18.38 5.21 -0.67
N VAL A 42 -19.61 4.83 -1.04
CA VAL A 42 -20.58 5.71 -1.70
C VAL A 42 -21.37 6.46 -0.63
N ARG A 43 -21.07 7.75 -0.45
CA ARG A 43 -21.74 8.61 0.53
C ARG A 43 -23.08 9.11 -0.01
N ASP A 44 -23.98 9.43 0.93
CA ASP A 44 -25.29 10.03 0.66
C ASP A 44 -26.11 9.25 -0.38
N PHE A 45 -26.10 7.92 -0.25
CA PHE A 45 -26.72 7.01 -1.21
C PHE A 45 -28.25 7.10 -1.14
N THR A 46 -28.88 7.47 -2.26
CA THR A 46 -30.34 7.67 -2.36
C THR A 46 -31.05 6.65 -3.24
N LEU A 47 -30.31 5.76 -3.90
CA LEU A 47 -30.90 4.75 -4.77
C LEU A 47 -31.37 3.57 -3.95
N GLU A 48 -32.44 2.91 -4.40
CA GLU A 48 -32.72 1.56 -3.94
C GLU A 48 -31.65 0.62 -4.52
N LEU A 49 -31.14 -0.32 -3.72
CA LEU A 49 -30.23 -1.37 -4.18
C LEU A 49 -31.00 -2.41 -4.99
N LYS A 50 -31.51 -1.99 -6.16
CA LYS A 50 -32.25 -2.83 -7.09
C LYS A 50 -31.70 -2.71 -8.49
N ILE A 51 -31.59 -3.85 -9.16
CA ILE A 51 -31.24 -3.95 -10.57
C ILE A 51 -32.28 -4.86 -11.21
N ASP A 52 -32.94 -4.37 -12.27
CA ASP A 52 -34.03 -5.08 -12.95
C ASP A 52 -35.10 -5.61 -11.97
N ASP A 53 -35.53 -4.74 -11.05
CA ASP A 53 -36.49 -4.99 -9.97
C ASP A 53 -36.12 -6.07 -8.94
N LYS A 54 -34.86 -6.52 -8.93
CA LYS A 54 -34.34 -7.47 -7.95
C LYS A 54 -33.44 -6.77 -6.95
N ASP A 55 -33.63 -7.09 -5.67
CA ASP A 55 -32.74 -6.63 -4.60
C ASP A 55 -31.32 -7.19 -4.83
N VAL A 56 -30.32 -6.31 -4.68
CA VAL A 56 -28.91 -6.64 -4.84
C VAL A 56 -28.10 -6.15 -3.65
N THR A 57 -26.93 -6.73 -3.45
CA THR A 57 -25.92 -6.27 -2.50
C THR A 57 -25.18 -5.03 -3.02
N GLU A 58 -24.49 -4.34 -2.12
CA GLU A 58 -23.62 -3.21 -2.48
C GLU A 58 -22.51 -3.63 -3.46
N ASP A 59 -21.98 -4.84 -3.29
CA ASP A 59 -20.94 -5.39 -4.17
C ASP A 59 -21.51 -5.69 -5.56
N GLU A 60 -22.69 -6.29 -5.65
CA GLU A 60 -23.38 -6.50 -6.94
C GLU A 60 -23.73 -5.17 -7.63
N TYR A 61 -24.09 -4.14 -6.86
CA TYR A 61 -24.26 -2.78 -7.36
C TYR A 61 -22.94 -2.23 -7.95
N LEU A 62 -21.80 -2.44 -7.28
CA LEU A 62 -20.49 -2.06 -7.80
C LEU A 62 -20.13 -2.80 -9.09
N GLU A 63 -20.33 -4.13 -9.14
CA GLU A 63 -20.09 -4.91 -10.37
C GLU A 63 -20.96 -4.43 -11.52
N PHE A 64 -22.23 -4.10 -11.24
CA PHE A 64 -23.13 -3.51 -12.24
C PHE A 64 -22.63 -2.15 -12.72
N ALA A 65 -22.21 -1.26 -11.81
CA ALA A 65 -21.70 0.06 -12.14
C ALA A 65 -20.42 0.00 -13.00
N LEU A 66 -19.63 -1.07 -12.85
CA LEU A 66 -18.41 -1.35 -13.61
C LEU A 66 -18.64 -2.09 -14.92
N LYS A 67 -19.87 -2.51 -15.26
CA LYS A 67 -20.14 -3.17 -16.55
C LYS A 67 -19.69 -2.31 -17.72
N LEU A 68 -18.97 -2.94 -18.64
CA LEU A 68 -18.52 -2.35 -19.89
C LEU A 68 -19.68 -2.29 -20.89
N LYS A 69 -19.60 -1.34 -21.81
CA LYS A 69 -20.52 -1.21 -22.94
C LYS A 69 -19.87 -1.77 -24.20
N ASP A 70 -20.67 -2.44 -25.02
CA ASP A 70 -20.22 -2.89 -26.33
C ASP A 70 -20.07 -1.72 -27.30
N GLY A 71 -19.10 -1.84 -28.20
CA GLY A 71 -18.84 -0.87 -29.26
C GLY A 71 -17.45 -0.24 -29.20
N LEU A 72 -17.11 0.49 -30.26
CA LEU A 72 -15.79 1.13 -30.43
C LEU A 72 -15.91 2.64 -30.63
N SER A 73 -17.08 3.24 -30.36
CA SER A 73 -17.22 4.69 -30.45
C SER A 73 -16.37 5.35 -29.36
N LYS A 74 -15.90 6.57 -29.62
CA LYS A 74 -15.11 7.33 -28.64
C LYS A 74 -15.82 7.43 -27.27
N SER A 75 -17.12 7.67 -27.27
CA SER A 75 -17.92 7.72 -26.03
C SER A 75 -18.00 6.39 -25.27
N VAL A 76 -17.94 5.25 -25.97
CA VAL A 76 -17.89 3.92 -25.35
C VAL A 76 -16.50 3.67 -24.76
N VAL A 77 -15.44 4.01 -25.51
CA VAL A 77 -14.05 3.89 -25.02
C VAL A 77 -13.84 4.75 -23.76
N ASP A 78 -14.25 6.03 -23.80
CA ASP A 78 -14.13 6.95 -22.67
C ASP A 78 -14.94 6.47 -21.44
N TYR A 79 -16.06 5.77 -21.67
CA TYR A 79 -16.85 5.16 -20.61
C TYR A 79 -16.21 3.87 -20.06
N ASN A 80 -15.64 3.01 -20.91
CA ASN A 80 -15.08 1.71 -20.53
C ASN A 80 -13.72 1.83 -19.85
N LEU A 81 -12.83 2.68 -20.35
CA LEU A 81 -11.44 2.79 -19.88
C LEU A 81 -11.31 2.88 -18.34
N PRO A 82 -11.98 3.82 -17.64
CA PRO A 82 -11.92 3.87 -16.18
C PRO A 82 -12.41 2.59 -15.48
N ARG A 83 -13.41 1.92 -16.06
CA ARG A 83 -13.98 0.69 -15.49
C ARG A 83 -13.03 -0.48 -15.68
N GLU A 84 -12.41 -0.60 -16.85
CA GLU A 84 -11.37 -1.58 -17.15
C GLU A 84 -10.17 -1.40 -16.21
N CYS A 85 -9.73 -0.16 -15.98
CA CYS A 85 -8.65 0.13 -15.04
C CYS A 85 -8.99 -0.33 -13.62
N ILE A 86 -10.21 -0.04 -13.13
CA ILE A 86 -10.62 -0.51 -11.79
C ILE A 86 -10.65 -2.05 -11.73
N GLN A 87 -11.21 -2.70 -12.74
CA GLN A 87 -11.29 -4.17 -12.80
C GLN A 87 -9.91 -4.83 -12.91
N THR A 88 -8.96 -4.18 -13.60
CA THR A 88 -7.66 -4.76 -13.92
C THR A 88 -6.58 -4.40 -12.91
N PHE A 89 -6.60 -3.20 -12.31
CA PHE A 89 -5.50 -2.76 -11.44
C PHE A 89 -5.63 -3.27 -10.01
N PHE A 90 -6.86 -3.43 -9.51
CA PHE A 90 -7.11 -3.78 -8.11
C PHE A 90 -7.48 -5.27 -7.97
N PRO A 91 -6.73 -6.05 -7.15
CA PRO A 91 -6.95 -7.49 -7.01
C PRO A 91 -8.31 -7.86 -6.41
N SER A 92 -8.89 -6.96 -5.62
CA SER A 92 -10.20 -7.15 -4.99
C SER A 92 -10.90 -5.81 -4.88
N ARG A 93 -12.23 -5.86 -4.85
CA ARG A 93 -13.10 -4.69 -4.87
C ARG A 93 -14.26 -4.93 -3.90
N LYS A 94 -14.58 -3.94 -3.07
CA LYS A 94 -15.67 -3.96 -2.08
C LYS A 94 -16.46 -2.66 -2.16
N CYS A 95 -17.76 -2.71 -1.91
CA CYS A 95 -18.63 -1.54 -1.92
C CYS A 95 -19.35 -1.36 -0.57
N PHE A 96 -19.53 -0.12 -0.17
CA PHE A 96 -20.36 0.29 0.96
C PHE A 96 -21.17 1.51 0.57
N THR A 97 -22.48 1.46 0.78
CA THR A 97 -23.38 2.59 0.56
C THR A 97 -23.78 3.18 1.90
N PHE A 98 -23.55 4.48 2.07
CA PHE A 98 -23.86 5.19 3.31
C PHE A 98 -25.07 6.08 3.07
N PRO A 99 -26.13 5.99 3.90
CA PRO A 99 -27.23 6.94 3.84
C PRO A 99 -26.76 8.32 4.32
N PHE A 100 -27.64 9.32 4.26
CA PHE A 100 -27.36 10.60 4.88
C PHE A 100 -27.10 10.43 6.39
N PRO A 101 -26.02 11.03 6.93
CA PRO A 101 -25.68 10.89 8.34
C PRO A 101 -26.63 11.66 9.26
N ALA A 102 -27.19 12.77 8.79
CA ALA A 102 -28.12 13.61 9.55
C ALA A 102 -29.07 14.35 8.59
N ALA A 103 -30.04 15.10 9.14
CA ALA A 103 -30.88 16.00 8.37
C ALA A 103 -30.03 17.11 7.68
N PRO A 104 -30.43 17.61 6.50
CA PRO A 104 -29.65 18.57 5.71
C PRO A 104 -29.19 19.81 6.49
N GLU A 105 -30.05 20.35 7.35
CA GLU A 105 -29.77 21.51 8.21
C GLU A 105 -28.64 21.30 9.22
N ASN A 106 -28.35 20.04 9.57
CA ASN A 106 -27.31 19.68 10.54
C ASN A 106 -26.00 19.24 9.88
N MET A 107 -25.96 19.10 8.54
CA MET A 107 -24.80 18.58 7.81
C MET A 107 -23.55 19.47 7.98
N SER A 108 -23.71 20.77 8.15
CA SER A 108 -22.59 21.71 8.35
C SER A 108 -21.91 21.60 9.71
N CYS A 109 -22.60 21.03 10.70
CA CYS A 109 -22.14 20.90 12.08
C CYS A 109 -21.90 19.44 12.48
N LEU A 110 -21.79 18.51 11.51
CA LEU A 110 -21.81 17.07 11.72
C LEU A 110 -20.81 16.58 12.79
N GLU A 111 -19.60 17.14 12.80
CA GLU A 111 -18.53 16.79 13.75
C GLU A 111 -18.84 17.17 15.20
N SER A 112 -19.76 18.12 15.40
CA SER A 112 -20.17 18.62 16.72
C SER A 112 -21.51 18.06 17.20
N LEU A 113 -22.20 17.28 16.36
CA LEU A 113 -23.47 16.68 16.72
C LEU A 113 -23.27 15.60 17.78
N ASP A 114 -24.25 15.51 18.69
CA ASP A 114 -24.36 14.35 19.56
C ASP A 114 -24.66 13.10 18.71
N VAL A 115 -24.12 11.95 19.12
CA VAL A 115 -24.31 10.68 18.40
C VAL A 115 -25.79 10.32 18.27
N ALA A 116 -26.63 10.71 19.23
CA ALA A 116 -28.08 10.50 19.16
C ALA A 116 -28.78 11.31 18.05
N ALA A 117 -28.15 12.37 17.55
CA ALA A 117 -28.64 13.17 16.43
C ALA A 117 -28.18 12.62 15.06
N ILE A 118 -27.33 11.59 15.06
CA ILE A 118 -26.87 10.90 13.85
C ILE A 118 -27.83 9.75 13.54
N SER A 119 -28.10 9.55 12.25
CA SER A 119 -28.89 8.42 11.76
C SER A 119 -28.35 7.09 12.28
N SER A 120 -29.20 6.33 12.96
CA SER A 120 -28.86 4.99 13.47
C SER A 120 -28.44 4.03 12.35
N GLU A 121 -29.03 4.17 11.16
CA GLU A 121 -28.65 3.39 9.98
C GLU A 121 -27.26 3.77 9.49
N PHE A 122 -26.94 5.08 9.44
CA PHE A 122 -25.59 5.54 9.10
C PHE A 122 -24.57 4.97 10.09
N LEU A 123 -24.83 5.06 11.40
CA LEU A 123 -23.95 4.52 12.44
C LEU A 123 -23.74 3.01 12.28
N ARG A 124 -24.80 2.26 11.96
CA ARG A 124 -24.72 0.81 11.70
C ARG A 124 -23.82 0.50 10.50
N VAL A 125 -23.98 1.23 9.39
CA VAL A 125 -23.13 1.04 8.20
C VAL A 125 -21.69 1.45 8.49
N THR A 126 -21.47 2.55 9.21
CA THR A 126 -20.13 2.99 9.63
C THR A 126 -19.43 1.95 10.50
N ASP A 127 -20.11 1.38 11.49
CA ASP A 127 -19.56 0.32 12.33
C ASP A 127 -19.19 -0.92 11.50
N HIS A 128 -20.06 -1.35 10.57
CA HIS A 128 -19.78 -2.46 9.67
C HIS A 128 -18.59 -2.18 8.75
N PHE A 129 -18.52 -0.99 8.16
CA PHE A 129 -17.39 -0.54 7.34
C PHE A 129 -16.08 -0.54 8.14
N CYS A 130 -16.08 0.05 9.34
CA CYS A 130 -14.90 0.09 10.20
C CYS A 130 -14.43 -1.31 10.57
N LYS A 131 -15.34 -2.20 10.97
CA LYS A 131 -15.02 -3.61 11.27
C LYS A 131 -14.41 -4.31 10.05
N PHE A 132 -15.03 -4.18 8.88
CA PHE A 132 -14.49 -4.75 7.65
C PHE A 132 -13.08 -4.23 7.36
N VAL A 133 -12.85 -2.92 7.46
CA VAL A 133 -11.52 -2.34 7.22
C VAL A 133 -10.51 -2.85 8.24
N PHE A 134 -10.86 -2.96 9.53
CA PHE A 134 -9.94 -3.46 10.55
C PHE A 134 -9.64 -4.95 10.42
N ASP A 135 -10.62 -5.75 10.00
CA ASP A 135 -10.50 -7.21 9.94
C ASP A 135 -9.89 -7.70 8.62
N ASP A 136 -10.26 -7.08 7.48
CA ASP A 136 -9.90 -7.54 6.13
C ASP A 136 -8.67 -6.82 5.54
N SER A 137 -8.31 -5.63 6.05
CA SER A 137 -7.15 -4.91 5.52
C SER A 137 -5.85 -5.66 5.80
N SER A 138 -5.26 -6.19 4.74
CA SER A 138 -3.95 -6.85 4.83
C SER A 138 -2.83 -5.87 5.18
N VAL A 139 -1.87 -6.35 5.96
CA VAL A 139 -0.60 -5.63 6.18
C VAL A 139 0.07 -5.36 4.83
N LYS A 140 0.50 -4.12 4.58
CA LYS A 140 1.15 -3.76 3.32
C LYS A 140 2.40 -4.61 3.10
N ARG A 141 2.44 -5.29 1.96
CA ARG A 141 3.58 -6.11 1.52
C ARG A 141 4.14 -5.62 0.20
N LEU A 142 5.42 -5.88 -0.01
CA LEU A 142 6.09 -5.77 -1.30
C LEU A 142 5.88 -7.06 -2.11
N LYS A 143 6.27 -7.07 -3.38
CA LYS A 143 6.04 -8.19 -4.32
C LYS A 143 6.65 -9.52 -3.87
N ASP A 144 7.70 -9.49 -3.06
CA ASP A 144 8.36 -10.67 -2.47
C ASP A 144 7.76 -11.09 -1.12
N GLY A 145 6.64 -10.50 -0.72
CA GLY A 145 5.96 -10.80 0.54
C GLY A 145 6.52 -10.06 1.75
N TYR A 146 7.59 -9.26 1.58
CA TYR A 146 8.19 -8.50 2.66
C TYR A 146 7.18 -7.51 3.26
N THR A 147 7.08 -7.49 4.58
CA THR A 147 6.16 -6.62 5.32
C THR A 147 6.72 -5.20 5.44
N VAL A 148 5.98 -4.22 4.91
CA VAL A 148 6.38 -2.81 4.97
C VAL A 148 6.27 -2.31 6.41
N THR A 149 7.41 -2.04 7.03
CA THR A 149 7.51 -1.41 8.36
C THR A 149 7.44 0.12 8.25
N GLY A 150 7.28 0.83 9.37
CA GLY A 150 7.28 2.31 9.36
C GLY A 150 8.57 2.93 8.81
N ARG A 151 9.74 2.32 9.07
CA ARG A 151 11.03 2.73 8.50
C ARG A 151 11.03 2.60 6.97
N VAL A 152 10.54 1.48 6.47
CA VAL A 152 10.45 1.19 5.03
C VAL A 152 9.47 2.14 4.36
N LEU A 153 8.30 2.36 4.96
CA LEU A 153 7.30 3.29 4.48
C LEU A 153 7.84 4.72 4.38
N GLY A 154 8.60 5.18 5.38
CA GLY A 154 9.22 6.50 5.36
C GLY A 154 10.20 6.69 4.20
N HIS A 155 11.00 5.67 3.89
CA HIS A 155 11.89 5.71 2.72
C HIS A 155 11.12 5.70 1.41
N LEU A 156 10.13 4.83 1.26
CA LEU A 156 9.28 4.79 0.06
C LEU A 156 8.60 6.14 -0.19
N ALA A 157 8.01 6.73 0.85
CA ALA A 157 7.37 8.04 0.77
C ALA A 157 8.37 9.11 0.30
N LYS A 158 9.56 9.16 0.91
CA LYS A 158 10.61 10.09 0.49
C LYS A 158 11.02 9.87 -0.96
N THR A 159 11.33 8.64 -1.36
CA THR A 159 11.74 8.31 -2.73
C THR A 159 10.68 8.70 -3.76
N TYR A 160 9.40 8.42 -3.50
CA TYR A 160 8.33 8.81 -4.41
C TYR A 160 8.18 10.33 -4.51
N VAL A 161 8.20 11.05 -3.38
CA VAL A 161 8.11 12.52 -3.37
C VAL A 161 9.31 13.17 -4.08
N ASP A 162 10.53 12.68 -3.83
CA ASP A 162 11.75 13.20 -4.48
C ASP A 162 11.68 12.97 -5.99
N THR A 163 11.22 11.79 -6.44
CA THR A 163 11.08 11.45 -7.87
C THR A 163 10.02 12.31 -8.56
N ILE A 164 8.87 12.51 -7.93
CA ILE A 164 7.80 13.37 -8.45
C ILE A 164 8.30 14.83 -8.52
N SER A 165 9.00 15.29 -7.47
CA SER A 165 9.53 16.66 -7.41
C SER A 165 10.61 16.93 -8.46
N SER A 166 11.32 15.89 -8.92
CA SER A 166 12.28 15.99 -10.03
C SER A 166 11.62 15.89 -11.42
N GLY A 167 10.30 15.83 -11.50
CA GLY A 167 9.54 15.69 -12.76
C GLY A 167 9.62 14.29 -13.37
N SER A 168 10.07 13.29 -12.62
CA SER A 168 10.16 11.90 -13.06
C SER A 168 8.97 11.08 -12.55
N VAL A 169 8.64 10.00 -13.25
CA VAL A 169 7.54 9.09 -12.86
C VAL A 169 8.06 8.07 -11.85
N PRO A 170 7.44 7.95 -10.65
CA PRO A 170 7.85 6.96 -9.66
C PRO A 170 7.69 5.54 -10.19
N CYS A 171 8.73 4.72 -9.99
CA CYS A 171 8.72 3.29 -10.29
C CYS A 171 8.73 2.47 -8.99
N LEU A 172 7.73 1.61 -8.81
CA LEU A 172 7.57 0.82 -7.59
C LEU A 172 8.77 -0.11 -7.34
N GLU A 173 9.23 -0.82 -8.38
CA GLU A 173 10.37 -1.73 -8.29
C GLU A 173 11.68 -0.98 -7.98
N ASN A 174 11.96 0.13 -8.68
CA ASN A 174 13.17 0.92 -8.45
C ASN A 174 13.21 1.50 -7.03
N ALA A 175 12.08 1.98 -6.51
CA ALA A 175 12.01 2.49 -5.15
C ALA A 175 12.36 1.40 -4.12
N VAL A 176 11.91 0.16 -4.36
CA VAL A 176 12.24 -0.97 -3.51
C VAL A 176 13.73 -1.33 -3.60
N ILE A 177 14.31 -1.38 -4.80
CA ILE A 177 15.73 -1.69 -5.00
C ILE A 177 16.63 -0.64 -4.36
N ALA A 178 16.39 0.65 -4.64
CA ALA A 178 17.19 1.74 -4.08
C ALA A 178 17.16 1.74 -2.55
N MET A 179 16.00 1.47 -1.97
CA MET A 179 15.84 1.36 -0.52
C MET A 179 16.58 0.15 0.06
N ALA A 180 16.55 -1.02 -0.60
CA ALA A 180 17.34 -2.19 -0.23
C ALA A 180 18.83 -1.88 -0.16
N MET A 181 19.37 -1.20 -1.16
CA MET A 181 20.78 -0.78 -1.17
C MET A 181 21.12 0.12 0.04
N ILE A 182 20.30 1.14 0.29
CA ILE A 182 20.52 2.09 1.39
C ILE A 182 20.45 1.38 2.77
N GLU A 183 19.44 0.55 2.98
CA GLU A 183 19.27 -0.13 4.27
C GLU A 183 20.32 -1.22 4.50
N ASN A 184 20.74 -1.95 3.44
CA ASN A 184 21.81 -2.94 3.55
C ASN A 184 23.16 -2.29 3.84
N GLU A 185 23.49 -1.16 3.18
CA GLU A 185 24.71 -0.41 3.50
C GLU A 185 24.71 0.07 4.96
N ALA A 186 23.58 0.58 5.44
CA ALA A 186 23.43 0.99 6.83
C ALA A 186 23.50 -0.22 7.80
N ALA A 187 22.94 -1.37 7.42
CA ALA A 187 23.03 -2.60 8.19
C ALA A 187 24.47 -3.08 8.34
N VAL A 188 25.28 -3.03 7.27
CA VAL A 188 26.71 -3.39 7.30
C VAL A 188 27.44 -2.49 8.30
N LYS A 189 27.21 -1.17 8.25
CA LYS A 189 27.84 -0.22 9.18
C LYS A 189 27.49 -0.53 10.64
N VAL A 190 26.23 -0.87 10.92
CA VAL A 190 25.77 -1.26 12.27
C VAL A 190 26.44 -2.55 12.73
N GLY A 191 26.43 -3.61 11.89
CA GLY A 191 27.08 -4.88 12.22
C GLY A 191 28.58 -4.72 12.47
N LEU A 192 29.27 -3.98 11.59
CA LEU A 192 30.70 -3.70 11.72
C LEU A 192 31.01 -2.94 13.01
N GLN A 193 30.20 -1.93 13.35
CA GLN A 193 30.38 -1.16 14.59
C GLN A 193 30.23 -2.04 15.84
N VAL A 194 29.24 -2.94 15.86
CA VAL A 194 29.05 -3.91 16.96
C VAL A 194 30.28 -4.81 17.10
N TYR A 195 30.77 -5.36 15.99
CA TYR A 195 31.95 -6.22 15.99
C TYR A 195 33.20 -5.47 16.46
N GLN A 196 33.48 -4.30 15.88
CA GLN A 196 34.64 -3.47 16.22
C GLN A 196 34.61 -3.05 17.69
N SER A 197 33.47 -2.57 18.18
CA SER A 197 33.34 -2.15 19.59
C SER A 197 33.56 -3.33 20.55
N GLY A 198 33.09 -4.52 20.19
CA GLY A 198 33.33 -5.73 20.98
C GLY A 198 34.81 -6.15 20.98
N MET A 199 35.46 -6.10 19.82
CA MET A 199 36.88 -6.44 19.68
C MET A 199 37.79 -5.43 20.37
N GLU A 200 37.47 -4.13 20.33
CA GLU A 200 38.21 -3.10 21.07
C GLU A 200 38.13 -3.33 22.58
N LYS A 201 36.94 -3.65 23.12
CA LYS A 201 36.80 -4.01 24.55
C LYS A 201 37.60 -5.26 24.92
N LEU A 202 37.68 -6.24 24.02
CA LEU A 202 38.46 -7.45 24.26
C LEU A 202 39.96 -7.16 24.42
N LYS A 203 40.49 -6.13 23.72
CA LYS A 203 41.91 -5.73 23.84
C LYS A 203 42.30 -5.31 25.24
N GLU A 204 41.36 -4.79 26.04
CA GLU A 204 41.62 -4.41 27.45
C GLU A 204 42.01 -5.61 28.32
N SER A 205 41.69 -6.83 27.89
CA SER A 205 41.99 -8.08 28.60
C SER A 205 43.27 -8.76 28.12
N PHE A 206 44.06 -8.14 27.23
CA PHE A 206 45.27 -8.75 26.68
C PHE A 206 46.43 -8.81 27.68
N PRO A 207 47.31 -9.83 27.59
CA PRO A 207 47.32 -10.93 26.62
C PRO A 207 46.33 -12.06 26.96
N LEU A 208 45.79 -12.73 25.94
CA LEU A 208 44.85 -13.85 26.05
C LEU A 208 45.33 -15.06 25.26
N GLU A 209 44.89 -16.26 25.66
CA GLU A 209 45.13 -17.48 24.87
C GLU A 209 44.36 -17.43 23.55
N LEU A 210 44.94 -18.01 22.49
CA LEU A 210 44.30 -18.01 21.16
C LEU A 210 42.88 -18.58 21.19
N LYS A 211 42.65 -19.61 22.00
CA LYS A 211 41.34 -20.25 22.15
C LYS A 211 40.28 -19.30 22.72
N GLU A 212 40.67 -18.42 23.64
CA GLU A 212 39.77 -17.43 24.26
C GLU A 212 39.43 -16.33 23.26
N VAL A 213 40.42 -15.85 22.50
CA VAL A 213 40.23 -14.87 21.43
C VAL A 213 39.31 -15.42 20.35
N SER A 214 39.51 -16.66 19.90
CA SER A 214 38.66 -17.31 18.89
C SER A 214 37.22 -17.46 19.36
N SER A 215 37.00 -17.87 20.62
CA SER A 215 35.64 -17.96 21.18
C SER A 215 34.95 -16.61 21.19
N LYS A 216 35.63 -15.55 21.65
CA LYS A 216 35.05 -14.20 21.68
C LYS A 216 34.81 -13.62 20.30
N HIS A 217 35.69 -13.89 19.34
CA HIS A 217 35.49 -13.52 17.94
C HIS A 217 34.20 -14.15 17.38
N GLN A 218 33.96 -15.44 17.63
CA GLN A 218 32.75 -16.12 17.15
C GLN A 218 31.48 -15.51 17.74
N ASP A 219 31.47 -15.24 19.06
CA ASP A 219 30.33 -14.60 19.73
C ASP A 219 30.04 -13.20 19.17
N LEU A 220 31.09 -12.38 19.00
CA LEU A 220 30.97 -11.03 18.47
C LEU A 220 30.57 -11.02 17.00
N SER A 221 31.10 -11.94 16.20
CA SER A 221 30.72 -12.12 14.80
C SER A 221 29.24 -12.50 14.70
N SER A 222 28.78 -13.48 15.50
CA SER A 222 27.36 -13.87 15.55
C SER A 222 26.46 -12.69 15.94
N THR A 223 26.86 -11.93 16.97
CA THR A 223 26.11 -10.74 17.44
C THR A 223 26.06 -9.64 16.38
N ALA A 224 27.16 -9.39 15.67
CA ALA A 224 27.23 -8.43 14.58
C ALA A 224 26.36 -8.85 13.39
N THR A 225 26.37 -10.14 13.01
CA THR A 225 25.50 -10.69 11.98
C THR A 225 24.03 -10.56 12.38
N GLN A 226 23.67 -10.83 13.65
CA GLN A 226 22.30 -10.61 14.12
C GLN A 226 21.89 -9.14 14.06
N ALA A 227 22.79 -8.20 14.37
CA ALA A 227 22.53 -6.77 14.27
C ALA A 227 22.33 -6.33 12.80
N PHE A 228 23.12 -6.88 11.87
CA PHE A 228 22.94 -6.73 10.43
C PHE A 228 21.57 -7.26 9.99
N MET A 229 21.25 -8.52 10.28
CA MET A 229 20.02 -9.20 9.85
C MET A 229 18.75 -8.54 10.38
N LYS A 230 18.81 -7.90 11.55
CA LYS A 230 17.69 -7.11 12.09
C LYS A 230 17.39 -5.85 11.28
N ARG A 231 18.35 -5.37 10.49
CA ARG A 231 18.23 -4.13 9.72
C ARG A 231 18.21 -4.36 8.21
N SER A 232 18.88 -5.39 7.71
CA SER A 232 18.98 -5.66 6.28
C SER A 232 17.61 -5.91 5.66
N PHE A 233 17.50 -5.57 4.39
CA PHE A 233 16.29 -5.61 3.60
C PHE A 233 16.62 -6.05 2.17
N ARG A 234 15.99 -7.14 1.71
CA ARG A 234 16.21 -7.75 0.37
C ARG A 234 17.68 -7.89 -0.03
N ASP A 235 18.48 -8.47 0.86
CA ASP A 235 19.86 -8.84 0.54
C ASP A 235 19.86 -10.22 -0.16
N THR A 236 19.73 -10.23 -1.49
CA THR A 236 19.55 -11.46 -2.27
C THR A 236 20.86 -12.13 -2.68
N ASP A 237 21.99 -11.42 -2.60
CA ASP A 237 23.29 -11.92 -3.07
C ASP A 237 24.28 -12.22 -1.93
N GLY A 238 24.02 -11.73 -0.71
CA GLY A 238 24.81 -12.00 0.50
C GLY A 238 26.10 -11.19 0.62
#